data_AF-A0A521DYU4-F1
#
_entry.id   AF-A0A521DYU4-F1
#
_cell.length_a   1.000
_cell.length_b   1.000
_cell.length_c   1.000
_cell.angle_alpha   90.00
_cell.angle_beta   90.00
_cell.angle_gamma   90.00
#
_symmetry.space_group_name_H-M   'P 1'
#
loop_
_entity.id
_entity.type
_entity.pdbx_description
1 polymer ?
#
loop_
_entity_poly.entity_id
_entity_poly.type
_entity_poly.pdbx_seq_one_letter_code
_entity_poly.pdbx_strand_id
1 'polypeptide(L)'
;MCTGLIILVKEGIKTKLPVIILLSGEFMLELTDLADRLMKLNTLNIYNYILSQFFGLMILTVIYSNYYIRLSRELKWIIYGYAILALIINLLYVQDDTQVTFYSNIITSIIICTYAAFYFVKIIREGRADRDMFIVNIIVFLFFSIECIISTTFNFLISNHLSWVAPIWLFRGLLLLSFYIAFINLGCGVGKIRIR
;
A
#
# COMPACT_ATOMS: atom_id res chain seq x y z
N MET A 1 4.50 -4.74 -14.41
CA MET A 1 3.62 -3.92 -13.54
C MET A 1 2.66 -3.03 -14.32
N CYS A 2 3.12 -2.12 -15.19
CA CYS A 2 2.23 -1.16 -15.87
C CYS A 2 1.12 -1.81 -16.71
N THR A 3 1.41 -2.87 -17.45
CA THR A 3 0.40 -3.65 -18.21
C THR A 3 -0.64 -4.29 -17.29
N GLY A 4 -0.21 -4.86 -16.17
CA GLY A 4 -1.11 -5.41 -15.14
C GLY A 4 -1.99 -4.32 -14.50
N LEU A 5 -1.44 -3.13 -14.25
CA LEU A 5 -2.17 -2.00 -13.70
C LEU A 5 -3.20 -1.42 -14.67
N ILE A 6 -2.85 -1.30 -15.96
CA ILE A 6 -3.77 -0.86 -17.01
C ILE A 6 -4.95 -1.83 -17.13
N ILE A 7 -4.69 -3.14 -17.10
CA ILE A 7 -5.74 -4.17 -17.13
C ILE A 7 -6.61 -4.09 -15.86
N LEU A 8 -5.99 -3.94 -14.69
CA LEU A 8 -6.70 -3.84 -13.40
C LEU A 8 -7.59 -2.59 -13.33
N VAL A 9 -7.13 -1.45 -13.83
CA VAL A 9 -7.89 -0.19 -13.86
C VAL A 9 -9.01 -0.23 -14.91
N LYS A 10 -8.76 -0.81 -16.08
CA LYS A 10 -9.71 -0.83 -17.20
C LYS A 10 -10.79 -1.89 -17.05
N GLU A 11 -10.45 -3.07 -16.54
CA GLU A 11 -11.35 -4.22 -16.47
C GLU A 11 -11.80 -4.58 -15.05
N GLY A 12 -11.19 -3.98 -14.02
CA GLY A 12 -11.37 -4.40 -12.63
C GLY A 12 -10.71 -5.75 -12.34
N ILE A 13 -11.08 -6.37 -11.22
CA ILE A 13 -10.55 -7.68 -10.84
C ILE A 13 -11.48 -8.75 -11.42
N LYS A 14 -11.39 -8.96 -12.75
CA LYS A 14 -12.14 -10.03 -13.43
C LYS A 14 -11.45 -11.39 -13.33
N THR A 15 -10.14 -11.42 -13.17
CA THR A 15 -9.32 -12.65 -13.09
C THR A 15 -8.29 -12.53 -11.97
N LYS A 16 -7.79 -13.65 -11.45
CA LYS A 16 -6.79 -13.70 -10.36
C LYS A 16 -5.41 -13.19 -10.80
N LEU A 17 -5.13 -13.27 -12.09
CA LEU A 17 -3.81 -13.03 -12.70
C LEU A 17 -3.29 -11.59 -12.51
N PRO A 18 -4.07 -10.51 -12.74
CA PRO A 18 -3.57 -9.14 -12.63
C PRO A 18 -3.21 -8.76 -11.19
N VAL A 19 -4.00 -9.20 -10.21
CA VAL A 19 -3.74 -8.96 -8.78
C VAL A 19 -2.47 -9.69 -8.34
N ILE A 20 -2.30 -10.94 -8.75
CA ILE A 20 -1.07 -11.71 -8.45
C ILE A 20 0.15 -11.05 -9.09
N ILE A 21 0.07 -10.66 -10.37
CA ILE A 21 1.18 -9.99 -11.09
C ILE A 21 1.55 -8.66 -10.44
N LEU A 22 0.56 -7.92 -9.93
CA LEU A 22 0.77 -6.63 -9.28
C LEU A 22 1.38 -6.77 -7.89
N LEU A 23 0.83 -7.64 -7.04
CA LEU A 23 1.37 -7.93 -5.72
C LEU A 23 2.75 -8.58 -5.80
N SER A 24 2.98 -9.49 -6.75
CA SER A 24 4.32 -10.05 -6.98
C SER A 24 5.30 -9.00 -7.45
N GLY A 25 4.84 -8.02 -8.24
CA GLY A 25 5.67 -6.89 -8.65
C GLY A 25 6.03 -5.98 -7.48
N GLU A 26 5.06 -5.70 -6.59
CA GLU A 26 5.25 -4.83 -5.41
C GLU A 26 6.23 -5.48 -4.43
N PHE A 27 6.04 -6.77 -4.20
CA PHE A 27 6.96 -7.59 -3.42
C PHE A 27 8.38 -7.61 -4.01
N MET A 28 8.51 -7.69 -5.35
CA MET A 28 9.82 -7.64 -6.01
C MET A 28 10.47 -6.25 -5.92
N LEU A 29 9.69 -5.16 -5.97
CA LEU A 29 10.22 -3.81 -5.76
C LEU A 29 10.76 -3.63 -4.34
N GLU A 30 10.02 -4.09 -3.34
CA GLU A 30 10.46 -4.01 -1.94
C GLU A 30 11.64 -4.95 -1.62
N LEU A 31 11.70 -6.13 -2.24
CA LEU A 31 12.87 -7.02 -2.16
C LEU A 31 14.10 -6.38 -2.82
N THR A 32 13.91 -5.70 -3.95
CA THR A 32 14.99 -4.99 -4.63
C THR A 32 15.48 -3.82 -3.77
N ASP A 33 14.58 -3.05 -3.15
CA ASP A 33 14.96 -2.03 -2.16
C ASP A 33 15.77 -2.63 -0.99
N LEU A 34 15.32 -3.74 -0.42
CA LEU A 34 16.05 -4.42 0.66
C LEU A 34 17.44 -4.88 0.20
N ALA A 35 17.55 -5.46 -0.99
CA ALA A 35 18.82 -5.91 -1.57
C ALA A 35 19.77 -4.72 -1.84
N ASP A 36 19.25 -3.62 -2.40
CA ASP A 36 20.02 -2.41 -2.68
C ASP A 36 20.55 -1.77 -1.38
N ARG A 37 19.74 -1.77 -0.31
CA ARG A 37 20.18 -1.31 1.03
C ARG A 37 21.29 -2.18 1.61
N LEU A 38 21.21 -3.50 1.45
CA LEU A 38 22.27 -4.42 1.85
C LEU A 38 23.55 -4.21 1.03
N MET A 39 23.40 -3.88 -0.26
CA MET A 39 24.51 -3.60 -1.18
C MET A 39 25.02 -2.15 -1.14
N LYS A 40 24.47 -1.28 -0.28
CA LYS A 40 24.80 0.17 -0.18
C LYS A 40 24.59 0.96 -1.49
N LEU A 41 23.70 0.50 -2.37
CA LEU A 41 23.34 1.16 -3.63
C LEU A 41 22.18 2.15 -3.40
N ASN A 42 22.45 3.26 -2.71
CA ASN A 42 21.41 4.19 -2.23
C ASN A 42 20.61 4.93 -3.33
N THR A 43 21.12 5.03 -4.56
CA THR A 43 20.47 5.80 -5.64
C THR A 43 19.29 5.06 -6.30
N LEU A 44 19.31 3.72 -6.37
CA LEU A 44 18.22 2.93 -6.97
C LEU A 44 17.02 2.75 -6.01
N ASN A 45 17.30 2.77 -4.70
CA ASN A 45 16.33 2.65 -3.61
C ASN A 45 15.21 3.71 -3.70
N ILE A 46 15.58 4.97 -3.93
CA ILE A 46 14.64 6.09 -3.90
C ILE A 46 13.54 5.93 -4.97
N TYR A 47 13.91 5.51 -6.18
CA TYR A 47 12.96 5.29 -7.27
C TYR A 47 12.05 4.09 -7.03
N ASN A 48 12.59 2.97 -6.53
CA ASN A 48 11.81 1.78 -6.21
C ASN A 48 10.76 2.07 -5.14
N TYR A 49 11.11 2.87 -4.13
CA TYR A 49 10.21 3.26 -3.07
C TYR A 49 9.04 4.14 -3.58
N ILE A 50 9.32 5.15 -4.40
CA ILE A 50 8.29 6.02 -5.00
C ILE A 50 7.35 5.21 -5.90
N LEU A 51 7.90 4.31 -6.71
CA LEU A 51 7.10 3.43 -7.56
C LEU A 51 6.22 2.49 -6.72
N SER A 52 6.77 1.90 -5.65
CA SER A 52 6.01 1.03 -4.76
C SER A 52 4.83 1.77 -4.13
N GLN A 53 5.00 3.01 -3.67
CA GLN A 53 3.89 3.81 -3.14
C GLN A 53 2.80 4.09 -4.17
N PHE A 54 3.19 4.45 -5.38
CA PHE A 54 2.25 4.68 -6.47
C PHE A 54 1.45 3.42 -6.79
N PHE A 55 2.15 2.29 -6.98
CA PHE A 55 1.52 1.01 -7.29
C PHE A 55 0.62 0.54 -6.15
N GLY A 56 1.09 0.59 -4.91
CA GLY A 56 0.33 0.18 -3.72
C GLY A 56 -0.97 0.96 -3.57
N LEU A 57 -0.95 2.29 -3.71
CA LEU A 57 -2.17 3.11 -3.64
C LEU A 57 -3.16 2.74 -4.74
N MET A 58 -2.70 2.61 -5.98
CA MET A 58 -3.55 2.26 -7.12
C MET A 58 -4.19 0.87 -6.96
N ILE A 59 -3.40 -0.13 -6.55
CA ILE A 59 -3.86 -1.50 -6.34
C ILE A 59 -4.91 -1.55 -5.23
N LEU A 60 -4.61 -0.93 -4.08
CA LEU A 60 -5.51 -0.95 -2.93
C LEU A 60 -6.80 -0.19 -3.21
N THR A 61 -6.76 0.94 -3.90
CA THR A 61 -7.98 1.64 -4.33
C THR A 61 -8.88 0.76 -5.20
N VAL A 62 -8.30 -0.04 -6.10
CA VAL A 62 -9.09 -0.96 -6.94
C VAL A 62 -9.64 -2.12 -6.11
N ILE A 63 -8.84 -2.73 -5.24
CA ILE A 63 -9.29 -3.84 -4.39
C ILE A 63 -10.41 -3.38 -3.46
N TYR A 64 -10.21 -2.28 -2.74
CA TYR A 64 -11.23 -1.74 -1.84
C TYR A 64 -12.50 -1.37 -2.59
N SER A 65 -12.37 -0.77 -3.77
CA SER A 65 -13.56 -0.40 -4.54
C SER A 65 -14.38 -1.59 -5.05
N ASN A 66 -13.74 -2.72 -5.32
CA ASN A 66 -14.42 -3.86 -5.93
C ASN A 66 -14.93 -4.85 -4.88
N TYR A 67 -14.20 -5.04 -3.78
CA TYR A 67 -14.51 -6.09 -2.80
C TYR A 67 -15.07 -5.58 -1.47
N TYR A 68 -14.69 -4.37 -1.04
CA TYR A 68 -14.99 -3.90 0.31
C TYR A 68 -16.09 -2.82 0.32
N ILE A 69 -15.92 -1.79 -0.51
CA ILE A 69 -16.69 -0.55 -0.49
C ILE A 69 -17.01 -0.11 -1.91
N ARG A 70 -18.22 0.39 -2.14
CA ARG A 70 -18.58 0.98 -3.44
C ARG A 70 -18.15 2.45 -3.51
N LEU A 71 -16.90 2.69 -3.90
CA LEU A 71 -16.36 4.04 -4.12
C LEU A 71 -17.00 4.69 -5.34
N SER A 72 -17.38 5.98 -5.23
CA SER A 72 -17.89 6.75 -6.36
C SER A 72 -16.79 6.95 -7.41
N ARG A 73 -17.21 7.05 -8.68
CA ARG A 73 -16.27 7.19 -9.81
C ARG A 73 -15.42 8.45 -9.68
N GLU A 74 -16.01 9.54 -9.18
CA GLU A 74 -15.33 10.82 -8.97
C GLU A 74 -14.21 10.70 -7.93
N LEU A 75 -14.47 10.04 -6.80
CA LEU A 75 -13.47 9.88 -5.74
C LEU A 75 -12.27 9.07 -6.25
N LYS A 76 -12.51 8.00 -7.03
CA LYS A 76 -11.43 7.23 -7.65
C LYS A 76 -10.54 8.08 -8.54
N TRP A 77 -11.13 8.94 -9.37
CA TRP A 77 -10.37 9.84 -10.23
C TRP A 77 -9.55 10.85 -9.44
N ILE A 78 -10.09 11.37 -8.33
CA ILE A 78 -9.33 12.26 -7.43
C ILE A 78 -8.12 11.52 -6.85
N ILE A 79 -8.30 10.28 -6.38
CA ILE A 79 -7.21 9.46 -5.82
C ILE A 79 -6.16 9.13 -6.87
N TYR A 80 -6.58 8.76 -8.09
CA TYR A 80 -5.65 8.48 -9.18
C TYR A 80 -4.90 9.73 -9.63
N GLY A 81 -5.58 10.87 -9.69
CA GLY A 81 -4.97 12.17 -9.95
C GLY A 81 -3.93 12.51 -8.89
N TYR A 82 -4.25 12.30 -7.61
CA TYR A 82 -3.30 12.46 -6.51
C TYR A 82 -2.09 11.53 -6.64
N ALA A 83 -2.30 10.24 -6.94
CA ALA A 83 -1.22 9.27 -7.09
C ALA A 83 -0.25 9.67 -8.22
N ILE A 84 -0.77 10.09 -9.37
CA ILE A 84 0.03 10.55 -10.51
C ILE A 84 0.79 11.84 -10.17
N LEU A 85 0.11 12.80 -9.54
CA LEU A 85 0.73 14.06 -9.12
C LEU A 85 1.87 13.81 -8.12
N ALA A 86 1.63 12.95 -7.12
CA ALA A 86 2.63 12.56 -6.14
C ALA A 86 3.83 11.86 -6.79
N LEU A 87 3.60 10.98 -7.77
CA LEU A 87 4.65 10.33 -8.54
C LEU A 87 5.52 11.35 -9.30
N ILE A 88 4.90 12.30 -10.01
CA ILE A 88 5.59 13.33 -10.78
C ILE A 88 6.41 14.24 -9.85
N ILE A 89 5.80 14.72 -8.76
CA ILE A 89 6.49 15.58 -7.80
C ILE A 89 7.70 14.84 -7.22
N ASN A 90 7.52 13.61 -6.73
CA ASN A 90 8.63 12.85 -6.15
C ASN A 90 9.73 12.55 -7.17
N LEU A 91 9.41 12.25 -8.44
CA LEU A 91 10.42 12.04 -9.48
C LEU A 91 11.22 13.30 -9.81
N LEU A 92 10.57 14.46 -9.83
CA LEU A 92 11.21 15.75 -10.11
C LEU A 92 12.03 16.26 -8.90
N TYR A 93 11.55 16.03 -7.66
CA TYR A 93 12.19 16.52 -6.44
C TYR A 93 13.42 15.71 -6.03
N VAL A 94 13.54 14.45 -6.47
CA VAL A 94 14.72 13.58 -6.23
C VAL A 94 16.00 14.13 -6.89
N GLN A 95 15.90 15.13 -7.79
CA GLN A 95 17.07 15.82 -8.34
C GLN A 95 17.70 16.85 -7.40
N ASP A 96 16.99 17.36 -6.38
CA ASP A 96 17.53 18.34 -5.43
C ASP A 96 17.89 17.66 -4.11
N ASP A 97 19.15 17.25 -4.04
CA ASP A 97 19.78 16.32 -3.08
C ASP A 97 19.85 16.81 -1.61
N THR A 98 19.01 17.75 -1.18
CA THR A 98 19.22 18.40 0.12
C THR A 98 18.06 18.37 1.10
N GLN A 99 16.78 18.50 0.74
CA GLN A 99 15.75 18.63 1.77
C GLN A 99 14.40 18.05 1.34
N VAL A 100 13.88 17.16 2.18
CA VAL A 100 12.46 16.70 2.25
C VAL A 100 12.06 15.54 1.34
N THR A 101 12.52 14.32 1.67
CA THR A 101 11.96 13.05 1.14
C THR A 101 10.66 12.59 1.82
N PHE A 102 10.05 13.35 2.73
CA PHE A 102 9.12 12.75 3.69
C PHE A 102 7.87 13.58 3.94
N TYR A 103 6.78 13.36 3.17
CA TYR A 103 5.38 13.58 3.61
C TYR A 103 4.32 12.89 2.72
N SER A 104 4.60 12.59 1.44
CA SER A 104 3.60 11.96 0.55
C SER A 104 3.17 10.56 1.01
N ASN A 105 4.07 9.81 1.66
CA ASN A 105 3.74 8.49 2.21
C ASN A 105 2.67 8.58 3.32
N ILE A 106 2.70 9.65 4.12
CA ILE A 106 1.73 9.87 5.20
C ILE A 106 0.33 10.02 4.59
N ILE A 107 0.21 10.87 3.57
CA ILE A 107 -1.08 11.09 2.89
C ILE A 107 -1.58 9.79 2.24
N THR A 108 -0.70 9.05 1.56
CA THR A 108 -1.03 7.76 0.96
C THR A 108 -1.52 6.75 2.00
N SER A 109 -0.81 6.65 3.12
CA SER A 109 -1.17 5.79 4.25
C SER A 109 -2.49 6.20 4.90
N ILE A 110 -2.75 7.50 5.05
CA ILE A 110 -4.02 8.04 5.57
C ILE A 110 -5.18 7.68 4.64
N ILE A 111 -5.01 7.84 3.33
CA ILE A 111 -6.05 7.47 2.34
C ILE A 111 -6.42 5.99 2.49
N ILE A 112 -5.41 5.10 2.57
CA ILE A 112 -5.64 3.66 2.70
C ILE A 112 -6.28 3.31 4.05
N CYS A 113 -5.80 3.92 5.15
CA CYS A 113 -6.41 3.77 6.47
C CYS A 113 -7.88 4.22 6.47
N THR A 114 -8.21 5.26 5.71
CA THR A 114 -9.58 5.75 5.58
C THR A 114 -10.48 4.73 4.88
N TYR A 115 -9.99 4.02 3.85
CA TYR A 115 -10.75 2.92 3.26
C TYR A 115 -11.01 1.81 4.29
N ALA A 116 -9.99 1.41 5.03
CA ALA A 116 -10.14 0.34 6.01
C ALA A 116 -11.09 0.74 7.16
N ALA A 117 -11.03 2.00 7.61
CA ALA A 117 -11.94 2.56 8.60
C ALA A 117 -13.39 2.60 8.10
N PHE A 118 -13.61 3.00 6.84
CA PHE A 118 -14.94 3.01 6.26
C PHE A 118 -15.52 1.59 6.15
N TYR A 119 -14.70 0.58 5.86
CA TYR A 119 -15.14 -0.80 5.85
C TYR A 119 -15.51 -1.30 7.25
N PHE A 120 -14.77 -0.92 8.30
CA PHE A 120 -15.17 -1.21 9.68
C PHE A 120 -16.52 -0.60 10.03
N VAL A 121 -16.77 0.66 9.66
CA VAL A 121 -18.08 1.30 9.86
C VAL A 121 -19.19 0.55 9.14
N LYS A 122 -18.94 0.10 7.91
CA LYS A 122 -19.88 -0.72 7.15
C LYS A 122 -20.21 -2.03 7.87
N ILE A 123 -19.20 -2.76 8.36
CA ILE A 123 -19.41 -4.00 9.13
C ILE A 123 -20.21 -3.74 10.40
N ILE A 124 -19.88 -2.70 11.16
CA ILE A 124 -20.59 -2.35 12.40
C ILE A 124 -22.07 -2.06 12.11
N ARG A 125 -22.37 -1.41 10.98
CA ARG A 125 -23.74 -1.10 10.55
C ARG A 125 -24.52 -2.34 10.07
N GLU A 126 -23.88 -3.19 9.28
CA GLU A 126 -24.54 -4.35 8.64
C GLU A 126 -24.54 -5.60 9.52
N GLY A 127 -23.70 -5.65 10.57
CA GLY A 127 -23.60 -6.75 11.53
C GLY A 127 -23.12 -8.08 10.93
N ARG A 128 -22.66 -8.07 9.67
CA ARG A 128 -22.19 -9.25 8.94
C ARG A 128 -20.85 -8.94 8.30
N ALA A 129 -19.87 -9.80 8.54
CA ALA A 129 -18.56 -9.73 7.92
C ALA A 129 -18.14 -11.11 7.43
N ASP A 130 -17.58 -11.17 6.24
CA ASP A 130 -16.81 -12.33 5.82
C ASP A 130 -15.50 -12.34 6.62
N ARG A 131 -15.20 -13.47 7.27
CA ARG A 131 -14.03 -13.60 8.15
C ARG A 131 -12.73 -13.32 7.41
N ASP A 132 -12.62 -13.76 6.16
CA ASP A 132 -11.38 -13.62 5.38
C ASP A 132 -11.16 -12.17 4.96
N MET A 133 -12.22 -11.49 4.49
CA MET A 133 -12.16 -10.06 4.17
C MET A 133 -11.89 -9.20 5.42
N PHE A 134 -12.49 -9.55 6.55
CA PHE A 134 -12.28 -8.83 7.80
C PHE A 134 -10.84 -8.91 8.29
N ILE A 135 -10.23 -10.11 8.25
CA ILE A 135 -8.82 -10.32 8.63
C ILE A 135 -7.89 -9.51 7.72
N VAL A 136 -8.12 -9.54 6.40
CA VAL A 136 -7.32 -8.76 5.45
C VAL A 136 -7.44 -7.26 5.74
N ASN A 137 -8.66 -6.76 6.01
CA ASN A 137 -8.86 -5.35 6.35
C ASN A 137 -8.13 -4.93 7.64
N ILE A 138 -8.10 -5.78 8.67
CA ILE A 138 -7.34 -5.53 9.89
C ILE A 138 -5.85 -5.42 9.59
N ILE A 139 -5.31 -6.34 8.79
CA ILE A 139 -3.89 -6.35 8.46
C ILE A 139 -3.50 -5.13 7.64
N VAL A 140 -4.32 -4.75 6.65
CA VAL A 140 -4.15 -3.50 5.88
C VAL A 140 -4.14 -2.30 6.83
N PHE A 141 -5.15 -2.17 7.69
CA PHE A 141 -5.24 -1.05 8.62
C PHE A 141 -4.02 -0.96 9.55
N LEU A 142 -3.60 -2.08 10.14
CA LEU A 142 -2.44 -2.11 11.04
C LEU A 142 -1.14 -1.76 10.32
N PHE A 143 -0.91 -2.32 9.13
CA PHE A 143 0.29 -2.04 8.35
C PHE A 143 0.41 -0.55 8.00
N PHE A 144 -0.63 0.04 7.40
CA PHE A 144 -0.59 1.45 7.01
C PHE A 144 -0.65 2.43 8.18
N SER A 145 -1.22 2.02 9.32
CA SER A 145 -1.15 2.82 10.55
C SER A 145 0.29 2.92 11.08
N ILE A 146 1.03 1.81 11.05
CA ILE A 146 2.45 1.79 11.44
C ILE A 146 3.30 2.56 10.43
N GLU A 147 3.05 2.46 9.13
CA GLU A 147 3.70 3.30 8.11
C GLU A 147 3.53 4.80 8.40
N CYS A 148 2.32 5.21 8.79
CA CYS A 148 2.03 6.59 9.16
C CYS A 148 2.78 7.03 10.42
N ILE A 149 2.81 6.18 11.46
CA ILE A 149 3.55 6.45 12.70
C ILE A 149 5.06 6.55 12.42
N ILE A 150 5.62 5.62 11.65
CA ILE A 150 7.04 5.64 11.28
C ILE A 150 7.34 6.91 10.52
N SER A 151 6.57 7.23 9.47
CA SER A 151 6.82 8.40 8.64
C SER A 151 6.73 9.73 9.40
N THR A 152 5.91 9.80 10.46
CA THR A 152 5.79 10.99 11.32
C THR A 152 6.84 11.07 12.42
N THR A 153 7.31 9.92 12.93
CA THR A 153 8.22 9.86 14.09
C THR A 153 9.68 9.58 13.71
N PHE A 154 9.98 9.28 12.45
CA PHE A 154 11.30 8.84 12.01
C PHE A 154 12.43 9.81 12.38
N ASN A 155 12.24 11.11 12.11
CA ASN A 155 13.22 12.14 12.47
C ASN A 155 13.45 12.21 13.99
N PHE A 156 12.37 12.11 14.77
CA PHE A 156 12.47 12.10 16.22
C PHE A 156 13.18 10.84 16.75
N LEU A 157 12.88 9.67 16.19
CA LEU A 157 13.48 8.38 16.57
C LEU A 157 14.98 8.35 16.29
N ILE A 158 15.42 8.84 15.13
CA ILE A 158 16.86 8.90 14.79
C ILE A 158 17.60 9.83 15.75
N SER A 159 17.03 11.01 16.04
CA SER A 159 17.71 12.01 16.86
C SER A 159 17.74 11.68 18.36
N ASN A 160 16.71 11.04 18.90
CA ASN A 160 16.56 10.87 20.35
C ASN A 160 16.53 9.41 20.83
N HIS A 161 16.15 8.45 19.98
CA HIS A 161 15.89 7.06 20.37
C HIS A 161 16.32 6.05 19.29
N LEU A 162 17.57 6.13 18.86
CA LEU A 162 18.11 5.28 17.78
C LEU A 162 17.93 3.77 18.05
N SER A 163 17.97 3.34 19.31
CA SER A 163 17.76 1.96 19.72
C SER A 163 16.35 1.42 19.40
N TRP A 164 15.35 2.30 19.28
CA TRP A 164 13.97 1.94 18.95
C TRP A 164 13.71 1.84 17.45
N VAL A 165 14.62 2.35 16.62
CA VAL A 165 14.50 2.27 15.15
C VAL A 165 14.48 0.80 14.72
N ALA A 166 15.49 0.01 15.08
CA ALA A 166 15.57 -1.39 14.61
C ALA A 166 14.35 -2.26 14.99
N PRO A 167 13.84 -2.24 16.25
CA PRO A 167 12.62 -2.96 16.60
C PRO A 167 11.38 -2.53 15.80
N ILE A 168 11.20 -1.23 15.57
CA ILE A 168 10.06 -0.69 14.81
C ILE A 168 10.14 -1.14 13.35
N TRP A 169 11.32 -1.13 12.75
CA TRP A 169 11.53 -1.63 11.39
C TRP A 169 11.32 -3.14 11.25
N LEU A 170 11.71 -3.93 12.26
CA LEU A 170 11.45 -5.37 12.28
C LEU A 170 9.95 -5.66 12.39
N PHE A 171 9.25 -4.92 13.27
CA PHE A 171 7.80 -5.02 13.41
C PHE A 171 7.06 -4.65 12.11
N ARG A 172 7.49 -3.57 11.43
CA ARG A 172 7.02 -3.20 10.09
C ARG A 172 7.21 -4.36 9.10
N GLY A 173 8.38 -4.99 9.08
CA GLY A 173 8.66 -6.14 8.21
C GLY A 173 7.73 -7.34 8.45
N LEU A 174 7.41 -7.63 9.71
CA LEU A 174 6.46 -8.70 10.07
C LEU A 174 5.03 -8.38 9.61
N LEU A 175 4.61 -7.13 9.76
CA LEU A 175 3.30 -6.67 9.25
C LEU A 175 3.25 -6.71 7.72
N LEU A 176 4.34 -6.34 7.04
CA LEU A 176 4.45 -6.42 5.60
C LEU A 176 4.33 -7.86 5.08
N LEU A 177 5.02 -8.80 5.72
CA LEU A 177 4.89 -10.23 5.39
C LEU A 177 3.44 -10.70 5.59
N SER A 178 2.83 -10.31 6.71
CA SER A 178 1.44 -10.62 7.02
C SER A 178 0.48 -10.03 5.97
N PHE A 179 0.75 -8.81 5.49
CA PHE A 179 0.01 -8.15 4.42
C PHE A 179 0.06 -8.97 3.13
N TYR A 180 1.25 -9.35 2.66
CA TYR A 180 1.36 -10.16 1.44
C TYR A 180 0.65 -11.52 1.56
N ILE A 181 0.82 -12.22 2.69
CA ILE A 181 0.14 -13.50 2.92
C ILE A 181 -1.38 -13.31 2.90
N ALA A 182 -1.89 -12.25 3.52
CA ALA A 182 -3.32 -11.96 3.56
C ALA A 182 -3.89 -11.73 2.15
N PHE A 183 -3.19 -10.98 1.30
CA PHE A 183 -3.62 -10.75 -0.08
C PHE A 183 -3.49 -11.98 -0.98
N ILE A 184 -2.46 -12.81 -0.79
CA ILE A 184 -2.35 -14.11 -1.48
C ILE A 184 -3.52 -15.01 -1.10
N ASN A 185 -3.86 -15.08 0.19
CA ASN A 185 -5.00 -15.85 0.68
C ASN A 185 -6.32 -15.32 0.13
N LEU A 186 -6.51 -14.00 0.09
CA LEU A 186 -7.66 -13.37 -0.55
C LEU A 186 -7.74 -13.76 -2.03
N GLY A 187 -6.62 -13.67 -2.76
CA GLY A 187 -6.48 -14.07 -4.17
C GLY A 187 -6.85 -15.54 -4.44
N CYS A 188 -6.44 -16.45 -3.56
CA CYS A 188 -6.83 -17.86 -3.59
C CYS A 188 -8.34 -18.02 -3.32
N GLY A 189 -8.89 -17.27 -2.36
CA GLY A 189 -10.28 -17.25 -1.95
C GLY A 189 -11.28 -16.62 -2.94
N VAL A 190 -10.84 -15.74 -3.85
CA VAL A 190 -11.71 -15.04 -4.83
C VAL A 190 -12.54 -16.00 -5.70
N GLY A 191 -12.11 -17.26 -5.90
CA GLY A 191 -12.92 -18.26 -6.62
C GLY A 191 -14.16 -18.75 -5.87
N LYS A 192 -14.24 -18.54 -4.55
CA LYS A 192 -15.36 -18.90 -3.68
C LYS A 192 -16.20 -17.69 -3.24
N ILE A 193 -15.66 -16.47 -3.40
CA ILE A 193 -16.36 -15.22 -3.09
C ILE A 193 -17.36 -14.97 -4.23
N ARG A 194 -18.62 -15.36 -3.99
CA ARG A 194 -19.74 -15.04 -4.88
C ARG A 194 -19.84 -13.53 -4.99
N ILE A 195 -19.47 -12.99 -6.16
CA ILE A 195 -19.76 -11.60 -6.54
C ILE A 195 -21.28 -11.45 -6.40
N ARG A 196 -21.73 -10.60 -5.47
CA ARG A 196 -23.14 -10.28 -5.26
C ARG A 196 -23.41 -8.85 -5.68
#